data_AF-A0A416ESN7-F1
#
_entry.id   AF-A0A416ESN7-F1
#
_cell.length_a   1.000
_cell.length_b   1.000
_cell.length_c   1.000
_cell.angle_alpha   90.00
_cell.angle_beta   90.00
_cell.angle_gamma   90.00
#
_symmetry.space_group_name_H-M   'P 1'
#
loop_
_entity.id
_entity.type
_entity.pdbx_description
1 polymer ?
#
loop_
_entity_poly.entity_id
_entity_poly.type
_entity_poly.pdbx_seq_one_letter_code
_entity_poly.pdbx_strand_id
1 'polypeptide(L)'
;MNQKLRDKMIRELLDENTVPGNSIYGTKCIARLIFGASVSAEEMEGLNRAAKWFELPHPGGTNRDLKGEPDFVAHKLIRACHSVENKLPVETMKLIHRFFTKWDFESKYKSENHMFLFHESRYLYALKYPDAYFEQYGMSAGQVLEEDRRFLQDFIRFRAQRGWAEFDSAGYGLEVFTVLLNLFDFAEEKLRKYAEMSANVMLLDMIMDCSKEGYYGGAHGRIYEGDTSDFRTMGMHRLYQLYFGTADDCTACLEAAASSFVPADYVYDVLNSRPERWVNRECKHLHSITYNTPHRQVPQVPGSINKQIFITPDYMIGGVTWQDDYPEGSEAAWYAHHQQHEWELSILTAPDIRIFSHHPGSCGPEGKEHGYWTGDLLCCCGQFFSDKNIAMATYDIPEKEEHFIHARVPFRHLETEKEGNYLWMKASGRIYAALWFSEGICEGREDLKDVEVRSYGRKHAVVCTVSVKEECGGYEEFKAMVKAGKPEFDAGTMTLSYANLKMNRHTRLIDGIQVRFPYETYDSPCVFSEWGSGVIETDKVILDFNGWGSVTRKNKL
;
A
#
# COMPACT_ATOMS: atom_id res chain seq x y z
N MET A 1 20.36 6.18 4.89
CA MET A 1 19.32 7.24 4.91
C MET A 1 19.86 8.51 4.24
N ASN A 2 19.05 9.14 3.39
CA ASN A 2 19.39 10.40 2.72
C ASN A 2 19.30 11.58 3.70
N GLN A 3 20.44 12.00 4.26
CA GLN A 3 20.48 13.06 5.27
C GLN A 3 19.97 14.39 4.73
N LYS A 4 20.26 14.74 3.47
CA LYS A 4 19.81 15.98 2.85
C LYS A 4 18.28 16.04 2.79
N LEU A 5 17.63 14.93 2.43
CA LEU A 5 16.19 14.84 2.37
C LEU A 5 15.57 14.84 3.77
N ARG A 6 16.17 14.14 4.74
CA ARG A 6 15.75 14.23 6.14
C ARG A 6 15.79 15.68 6.66
N ASP A 7 16.87 16.40 6.41
CA ASP A 7 16.99 17.81 6.82
C ASP A 7 15.93 18.68 6.14
N LYS A 8 15.55 18.37 4.90
CA LYS A 8 14.43 19.04 4.22
C LYS A 8 13.09 18.72 4.87
N MET A 9 12.80 17.45 5.14
CA MET A 9 11.57 17.06 5.83
C MET A 9 11.45 17.78 7.18
N ILE A 10 12.56 17.92 7.91
CA ILE A 10 12.60 18.70 9.15
C ILE A 10 12.26 20.17 8.86
N ARG A 11 12.86 20.81 7.85
CA ARG A 11 12.52 22.19 7.49
C ARG A 11 11.05 22.36 7.13
N GLU A 12 10.46 21.44 6.36
CA GLU A 12 9.03 21.46 6.01
C GLU A 12 8.13 21.30 7.24
N LEU A 13 8.49 20.43 8.20
CA LEU A 13 7.75 20.28 9.44
C LEU A 13 7.81 21.53 10.34
N LEU A 14 8.86 22.34 10.20
CA LEU A 14 9.10 23.55 10.99
C LEU A 14 8.64 24.83 10.29
N ASP A 15 8.34 24.79 9.00
CA ASP A 15 7.94 25.99 8.26
C ASP A 15 6.51 26.41 8.63
N GLU A 16 6.34 27.72 8.79
CA GLU A 16 5.09 28.34 9.21
C GLU A 16 4.06 28.33 8.07
N ASN A 17 4.53 28.43 6.82
CA ASN A 17 3.72 28.55 5.61
C ASN A 17 3.33 27.21 5.00
N THR A 18 4.08 26.16 5.31
CA THR A 18 3.63 24.79 5.08
C THR A 18 2.57 24.49 6.12
N VAL A 19 1.36 24.23 5.64
CA VAL A 19 0.32 23.55 6.41
C VAL A 19 0.61 22.07 6.21
N PRO A 20 1.22 21.34 7.17
CA PRO A 20 1.16 19.88 7.11
C PRO A 20 -0.33 19.59 7.12
N GLY A 21 -0.85 19.05 6.01
CA GLY A 21 -2.28 19.06 5.68
C GLY A 21 -3.13 18.84 6.91
N ASN A 22 -3.75 19.92 7.41
CA ASN A 22 -4.37 20.04 8.74
C ASN A 22 -3.63 19.24 9.84
N SER A 23 -2.86 19.88 10.72
CA SER A 23 -2.26 19.23 11.92
C SER A 23 -3.33 18.82 12.95
N ILE A 24 -4.35 18.07 12.53
CA ILE A 24 -5.47 17.55 13.29
C ILE A 24 -5.01 16.69 14.47
N TYR A 25 -3.83 16.10 14.36
CA TYR A 25 -3.22 15.23 15.38
C TYR A 25 -2.08 15.89 16.17
N GLY A 26 -1.91 17.22 16.04
CA GLY A 26 -0.86 17.95 16.78
C GLY A 26 0.58 17.78 16.24
N THR A 27 0.75 17.14 15.07
CA THR A 27 2.04 16.85 14.43
C THR A 27 3.00 18.04 14.38
N LYS A 28 2.53 19.24 14.05
CA LYS A 28 3.39 20.44 13.94
C LYS A 28 4.00 20.84 15.28
N CYS A 29 3.18 20.87 16.34
CA CYS A 29 3.64 21.16 17.70
C CYS A 29 4.69 20.12 18.16
N ILE A 30 4.40 18.84 17.95
CA ILE A 30 5.30 17.74 18.33
C ILE A 30 6.63 17.85 17.57
N ALA A 31 6.59 18.11 16.26
CA ALA A 31 7.80 18.29 15.45
C ALA A 31 8.67 19.43 15.97
N ARG A 32 8.08 20.60 16.26
CA ARG A 32 8.82 21.76 16.78
C ARG A 32 9.46 21.45 18.13
N LEU A 33 8.76 20.77 19.03
CA LEU A 33 9.31 20.34 20.32
C LEU A 33 10.47 19.35 20.15
N ILE A 34 10.35 18.38 19.23
CA ILE A 34 11.39 17.38 18.96
C ILE A 34 12.65 18.07 18.41
N PHE A 35 12.50 18.93 17.41
CA PHE A 35 13.61 19.60 16.73
C PHE A 35 14.06 20.92 17.38
N GLY A 36 13.56 21.23 18.58
CA GLY A 36 14.04 22.35 19.39
C GLY A 36 13.62 23.74 18.90
N ALA A 37 12.56 23.83 18.09
CA ALA A 37 11.97 25.10 17.67
C ALA A 37 10.97 25.64 18.71
N SER A 38 10.75 26.96 18.70
CA SER A 38 9.77 27.61 19.57
C SER A 38 8.35 27.25 19.14
N VAL A 39 7.48 26.91 20.10
CA VAL A 39 6.07 26.57 19.86
C VAL A 39 5.18 27.76 20.12
N SER A 40 4.29 28.09 19.19
CA SER A 40 3.29 29.16 19.38
C SER A 40 2.14 28.70 20.27
N ALA A 41 1.36 29.66 20.80
CA ALA A 41 0.17 29.33 21.58
C ALA A 41 -0.88 28.55 20.76
N GLU A 42 -1.00 28.85 19.47
CA GLU A 42 -1.91 28.16 18.54
C GLU A 42 -1.47 26.71 18.29
N GLU A 43 -0.17 26.48 18.09
CA GLU A 43 0.37 25.13 17.90
C GLU A 43 0.18 24.27 19.16
N MET A 44 0.41 24.85 20.34
CA MET A 44 0.14 24.17 21.61
C MET A 44 -1.36 23.88 21.78
N GLU A 45 -2.25 24.81 21.42
CA GLU A 45 -3.69 24.54 21.46
C GLU A 45 -4.12 23.47 20.45
N GLY A 46 -3.46 23.38 19.29
CA GLY A 46 -3.65 22.27 18.35
C GLY A 46 -3.35 20.90 18.97
N LEU A 47 -2.26 20.79 19.74
CA LEU A 47 -1.93 19.57 20.48
C LEU A 47 -2.95 19.29 21.61
N ASN A 48 -3.31 20.32 22.38
CA ASN A 48 -4.35 20.19 23.41
C ASN A 48 -5.69 19.75 22.81
N ARG A 49 -6.05 20.26 21.63
CA ARG A 49 -7.25 19.88 20.88
C ARG A 49 -7.21 18.43 20.46
N ALA A 50 -6.06 17.94 19.97
CA ALA A 50 -5.88 16.52 19.67
C ALA A 50 -6.06 15.65 20.94
N ALA A 51 -5.48 16.04 22.07
CA ALA A 51 -5.68 15.33 23.35
C ALA A 51 -7.13 15.39 23.88
N LYS A 52 -7.92 16.39 23.43
CA LYS A 52 -9.35 16.56 23.71
C LYS A 52 -10.24 15.96 22.60
N TRP A 53 -9.76 14.97 21.82
CA TRP A 53 -10.43 14.44 20.63
C TRP A 53 -11.92 14.13 20.85
N PHE A 54 -12.25 13.41 21.92
CA PHE A 54 -13.62 13.02 22.26
C PHE A 54 -14.42 14.08 23.02
N GLU A 55 -13.78 15.17 23.44
CA GLU A 55 -14.42 16.27 24.18
C GLU A 55 -14.89 17.40 23.25
N LEU A 56 -14.48 17.37 21.98
CA LEU A 56 -14.74 18.43 21.01
C LEU A 56 -15.25 17.87 19.68
N PRO A 57 -15.94 18.67 18.84
CA PRO A 57 -16.33 18.24 17.51
C PRO A 57 -15.12 17.86 16.64
N HIS A 58 -15.34 16.95 15.69
CA HIS A 58 -14.30 16.49 14.78
C HIS A 58 -13.67 17.68 14.02
N PRO A 59 -12.32 17.78 13.92
CA PRO A 59 -11.65 18.92 13.25
C PRO A 59 -12.01 19.06 11.77
N GLY A 60 -12.26 17.96 11.08
CA GLY A 60 -12.72 17.90 9.68
C GLY A 60 -14.21 18.21 9.45
N GLY A 61 -14.95 18.72 10.44
CA GLY A 61 -16.36 19.12 10.30
C GLY A 61 -17.37 18.19 10.97
N THR A 62 -18.61 18.65 11.09
CA THR A 62 -19.68 18.02 11.90
C THR A 62 -20.18 16.66 11.41
N ASN A 63 -19.89 16.30 10.15
CA ASN A 63 -20.34 15.04 9.56
C ASN A 63 -19.30 13.91 9.68
N ARG A 64 -18.12 14.18 10.25
CA ARG A 64 -17.10 13.16 10.47
C ARG A 64 -17.24 12.57 11.88
N ASP A 65 -17.18 11.24 11.94
CA ASP A 65 -17.28 10.48 13.18
C ASP A 65 -15.96 10.49 13.94
N LEU A 66 -16.00 10.87 15.22
CA LEU A 66 -14.84 10.87 16.13
C LEU A 66 -14.24 9.47 16.32
N LYS A 67 -14.99 8.40 16.05
CA LYS A 67 -14.48 7.02 16.12
C LYS A 67 -13.72 6.60 14.87
N GLY A 68 -13.64 7.42 13.82
CA GLY A 68 -12.95 7.04 12.57
C GLY A 68 -11.42 6.99 12.69
N GLU A 69 -10.83 8.01 13.31
CA GLU A 69 -9.37 8.21 13.33
C GLU A 69 -8.75 8.54 14.72
N PRO A 70 -9.30 8.09 15.87
CA PRO A 70 -8.74 8.39 17.19
C PRO A 70 -7.41 7.68 17.47
N ASP A 71 -7.12 6.56 16.82
CA ASP A 71 -5.85 5.83 16.94
C ASP A 71 -4.68 6.56 16.25
N PHE A 72 -4.92 7.27 15.15
CA PHE A 72 -3.95 8.19 14.57
C PHE A 72 -3.56 9.30 15.56
N VAL A 73 -4.53 9.80 16.34
CA VAL A 73 -4.27 10.75 17.44
C VAL A 73 -3.39 10.09 18.50
N ALA A 74 -3.77 8.89 18.95
CA ALA A 74 -3.04 8.13 19.96
C ALA A 74 -1.57 7.93 19.54
N HIS A 75 -1.34 7.56 18.28
CA HIS A 75 -0.01 7.34 17.70
C HIS A 75 0.87 8.60 17.73
N LYS A 76 0.30 9.79 17.47
CA LYS A 76 1.05 11.05 17.62
C LYS A 76 1.31 11.40 19.09
N LEU A 77 0.28 11.26 19.95
CA LEU A 77 0.40 11.62 21.36
C LEU A 77 1.42 10.73 22.10
N ILE A 78 1.48 9.44 21.79
CA ILE A 78 2.44 8.54 22.45
C ILE A 78 3.89 8.88 22.09
N ARG A 79 4.15 9.28 20.83
CA ARG A 79 5.46 9.81 20.44
C ARG A 79 5.80 11.10 21.20
N ALA A 80 4.83 11.98 21.42
CA ALA A 80 5.03 13.18 22.23
C ALA A 80 5.42 12.83 23.67
N CYS A 81 4.73 11.87 24.30
CA CYS A 81 5.08 11.38 25.63
C CYS A 81 6.50 10.82 25.71
N HIS A 82 6.93 10.04 24.72
CA HIS A 82 8.28 9.46 24.75
C HIS A 82 9.38 10.47 24.39
N SER A 83 9.11 11.41 23.49
CA SER A 83 10.15 12.27 22.92
C SER A 83 10.31 13.61 23.63
N VAL A 84 9.22 14.19 24.16
CA VAL A 84 9.18 15.61 24.57
C VAL A 84 8.34 15.88 25.82
N GLU A 85 7.99 14.87 26.62
CA GLU A 85 7.20 15.03 27.86
C GLU A 85 7.74 16.13 28.77
N ASN A 86 9.05 16.22 28.96
CA ASN A 86 9.69 17.23 29.79
C ASN A 86 9.58 18.68 29.25
N LYS A 87 9.11 18.85 28.01
CA LYS A 87 8.86 20.15 27.37
C LYS A 87 7.38 20.51 27.34
N LEU A 88 6.47 19.60 27.73
CA LEU A 88 5.04 19.82 27.68
C LEU A 88 4.54 20.52 28.95
N PRO A 89 3.61 21.48 28.84
CA PRO A 89 2.92 22.03 30.00
C PRO A 89 2.21 20.93 30.80
N VAL A 90 2.17 21.09 32.13
CA VAL A 90 1.50 20.14 33.04
C VAL A 90 0.03 19.90 32.63
N GLU A 91 -0.68 20.96 32.21
CA GLU A 91 -2.07 20.83 31.77
C GLU A 91 -2.19 20.03 30.47
N THR A 92 -1.29 20.20 29.50
CA THR A 92 -1.25 19.39 28.28
C THR A 92 -1.03 17.92 28.62
N MET A 93 -0.11 17.61 29.53
CA MET A 93 0.12 16.24 30.00
C MET A 93 -1.12 15.64 30.67
N LYS A 94 -1.86 16.40 31.48
CA LYS A 94 -3.13 15.93 32.06
C LYS A 94 -4.17 15.58 30.99
N LEU A 95 -4.25 16.35 29.91
CA LEU A 95 -5.16 16.05 28.79
C LEU A 95 -4.74 14.77 28.08
N ILE A 96 -3.45 14.59 27.80
CA ILE A 96 -2.93 13.37 27.16
C ILE A 96 -3.18 12.14 28.05
N HIS A 97 -2.90 12.23 29.35
CA HIS A 97 -3.19 11.13 30.27
C HIS A 97 -4.68 10.78 30.28
N ARG A 98 -5.55 11.79 30.29
CA ARG A 98 -7.00 11.58 30.22
C ARG A 98 -7.40 10.88 28.92
N PHE A 99 -6.83 11.28 27.78
CA PHE A 99 -7.06 10.62 26.49
C PHE A 99 -6.84 9.11 26.59
N PHE A 100 -5.67 8.68 27.08
CA PHE A 100 -5.34 7.25 27.16
C PHE A 100 -6.08 6.47 28.26
N THR A 101 -6.47 7.11 29.36
CA THR A 101 -7.00 6.42 30.56
C THR A 101 -8.51 6.50 30.74
N LYS A 102 -9.21 7.33 29.96
CA LYS A 102 -10.67 7.51 30.04
C LYS A 102 -11.40 7.16 28.74
N TRP A 103 -10.74 7.26 27.60
CA TRP A 103 -11.37 7.11 26.30
C TRP A 103 -10.94 5.84 25.59
N ASP A 104 -11.91 5.18 24.96
CA ASP A 104 -11.61 4.12 24.02
C ASP A 104 -11.28 4.73 22.65
N PHE A 105 -10.01 4.61 22.25
CA PHE A 105 -9.48 5.16 21.02
C PHE A 105 -9.29 4.10 19.92
N GLU A 106 -9.93 2.94 20.03
CA GLU A 106 -10.04 1.99 18.92
C GLU A 106 -10.86 2.62 17.77
N SER A 107 -10.35 2.56 16.54
CA SER A 107 -11.09 3.03 15.38
C SER A 107 -12.26 2.11 15.03
N LYS A 108 -13.37 2.70 14.56
CA LYS A 108 -14.51 1.96 14.01
C LYS A 108 -14.20 1.20 12.71
N TYR A 109 -13.15 1.60 11.97
CA TYR A 109 -12.82 0.99 10.67
C TYR A 109 -12.10 -0.34 10.81
N LYS A 110 -11.36 -0.55 11.91
CA LYS A 110 -10.75 -1.83 12.30
C LYS A 110 -9.89 -2.52 11.21
N SER A 111 -9.41 -1.77 10.22
CA SER A 111 -8.46 -2.28 9.23
C SER A 111 -7.08 -2.50 9.84
N GLU A 112 -6.20 -3.14 9.07
CA GLU A 112 -4.85 -3.53 9.49
C GLU A 112 -4.06 -2.40 10.15
N ASN A 113 -3.97 -1.25 9.48
CA ASN A 113 -3.26 -0.08 9.99
C ASN A 113 -3.84 0.40 11.34
N HIS A 114 -5.18 0.47 11.47
CA HIS A 114 -5.88 0.92 12.67
C HIS A 114 -5.62 -0.01 13.86
N MET A 115 -5.71 -1.32 13.66
CA MET A 115 -5.40 -2.29 14.71
C MET A 115 -3.95 -2.19 15.16
N PHE A 116 -3.03 -1.95 14.22
CA PHE A 116 -1.62 -1.82 14.56
C PHE A 116 -1.33 -0.53 15.34
N LEU A 117 -1.90 0.61 14.91
CA LEU A 117 -1.83 1.91 15.60
C LEU A 117 -2.38 1.82 17.04
N PHE A 118 -3.55 1.19 17.19
CA PHE A 118 -4.21 1.06 18.49
C PHE A 118 -3.35 0.28 19.49
N HIS A 119 -2.95 -0.95 19.14
CA HIS A 119 -2.19 -1.81 20.04
C HIS A 119 -0.79 -1.27 20.31
N GLU A 120 -0.12 -0.65 19.34
CA GLU A 120 1.17 0.02 19.56
C GLU A 120 1.05 1.18 20.53
N SER A 121 0.08 2.07 20.33
CA SER A 121 -0.09 3.25 21.18
C SER A 121 -0.45 2.88 22.61
N ARG A 122 -1.33 1.89 22.77
CA ARG A 122 -1.75 1.38 24.08
C ARG A 122 -0.61 0.66 24.81
N TYR A 123 0.15 -0.18 24.11
CA TYR A 123 1.36 -0.85 24.60
C TYR A 123 2.39 0.15 25.11
N LEU A 124 2.78 1.11 24.27
CA LEU A 124 3.83 2.08 24.60
C LEU A 124 3.41 3.02 25.74
N TYR A 125 2.12 3.33 25.87
CA TYR A 125 1.61 4.11 26.99
C TYR A 125 1.69 3.32 28.30
N ALA A 126 1.23 2.06 28.29
CA ALA A 126 1.31 1.17 29.45
C ALA A 126 2.78 0.91 29.88
N LEU A 127 3.69 0.75 28.91
CA LEU A 127 5.12 0.58 29.16
C LEU A 127 5.74 1.79 29.88
N LYS A 128 5.34 3.01 29.47
CA LYS A 128 5.89 4.26 30.00
C LYS A 128 5.31 4.64 31.36
N TYR A 129 4.02 4.35 31.61
CA TYR A 129 3.30 4.70 32.83
C TYR A 129 2.79 3.45 33.55
N PRO A 130 3.66 2.71 34.27
CA PRO A 130 3.33 1.41 34.85
C PRO A 130 2.25 1.45 35.95
N ASP A 131 2.01 2.62 36.53
CA ASP A 131 0.97 2.83 37.55
C ASP A 131 -0.38 3.27 36.94
N ALA A 132 -0.48 3.39 35.60
CA ALA A 132 -1.70 3.80 34.95
C ALA A 132 -2.81 2.73 35.05
N TYR A 133 -4.04 3.22 35.15
CA TYR A 133 -5.25 2.40 35.07
C TYR A 133 -6.10 2.88 33.90
N PHE A 134 -6.50 1.95 33.04
CA PHE A 134 -7.31 2.21 31.85
C PHE A 134 -8.78 1.97 32.21
N GLU A 135 -9.51 3.03 32.55
CA GLU A 135 -10.88 2.92 33.07
C GLU A 135 -11.85 2.35 32.05
N GLN A 136 -11.68 2.72 30.78
CA GLN A 136 -12.49 2.26 29.66
C GLN A 136 -12.36 0.74 29.43
N TYR A 137 -11.24 0.15 29.83
CA TYR A 137 -10.97 -1.29 29.67
C TYR A 137 -11.07 -2.07 31.00
N GLY A 138 -11.07 -1.37 32.14
CA GLY A 138 -10.98 -2.00 33.45
C GLY A 138 -9.65 -2.74 33.69
N MET A 139 -8.57 -2.25 33.09
CA MET A 139 -7.26 -2.92 33.08
C MET A 139 -6.16 -2.06 33.70
N SER A 140 -5.27 -2.69 34.45
CA SER A 140 -3.99 -2.10 34.85
C SER A 140 -3.01 -2.03 33.68
N ALA A 141 -2.01 -1.14 33.75
CA ALA A 141 -0.93 -1.09 32.76
C ALA A 141 -0.22 -2.44 32.57
N GLY A 142 0.01 -3.21 33.63
CA GLY A 142 0.62 -4.54 33.52
C GLY A 142 -0.21 -5.54 32.69
N GLN A 143 -1.54 -5.52 32.82
CA GLN A 143 -2.43 -6.37 32.02
C GLN A 143 -2.46 -5.95 30.55
N VAL A 144 -2.53 -4.64 30.29
CA VAL A 144 -2.49 -4.07 28.94
C VAL A 144 -1.16 -4.41 28.27
N LEU A 145 -0.05 -4.21 28.96
CA LEU A 145 1.30 -4.47 28.45
C LEU A 145 1.44 -5.93 27.99
N GLU A 146 0.96 -6.89 28.79
CA GLU A 146 1.03 -8.31 28.43
C GLU A 146 0.12 -8.66 27.25
N GLU A 147 -1.09 -8.11 27.21
CA GLU A 147 -2.02 -8.34 26.10
C GLU A 147 -1.49 -7.82 24.77
N ASP A 148 -1.03 -6.56 24.75
CA ASP A 148 -0.57 -5.92 23.53
C ASP A 148 0.79 -6.44 23.09
N ARG A 149 1.68 -6.82 24.02
CA ARG A 149 2.94 -7.49 23.67
C ARG A 149 2.68 -8.75 22.86
N ARG A 150 1.75 -9.59 23.32
CA ARG A 150 1.38 -10.83 22.63
C ARG A 150 0.74 -10.51 21.27
N PHE A 151 -0.18 -9.55 21.23
CA PHE A 151 -0.80 -9.13 19.97
C PHE A 151 0.24 -8.68 18.95
N LEU A 152 1.13 -7.75 19.31
CA LEU A 152 2.11 -7.17 18.40
C LEU A 152 3.10 -8.23 17.89
N GLN A 153 3.51 -9.17 18.75
CA GLN A 153 4.34 -10.30 18.35
C GLN A 153 3.61 -11.20 17.33
N ASP A 154 2.38 -11.62 17.64
CA ASP A 154 1.59 -12.50 16.77
C ASP A 154 1.26 -11.81 15.44
N PHE A 155 0.92 -10.53 15.49
CA PHE A 155 0.61 -9.70 14.33
C PHE A 155 1.81 -9.61 13.38
N ILE A 156 2.97 -9.15 13.86
CA ILE A 156 4.17 -9.01 13.04
C ILE A 156 4.61 -10.38 12.50
N ARG A 157 4.56 -11.45 13.32
CA ARG A 157 4.87 -12.81 12.88
C ARG A 157 3.98 -13.25 11.73
N PHE A 158 2.68 -13.03 11.86
CA PHE A 158 1.72 -13.43 10.84
C PHE A 158 1.96 -12.68 9.52
N ARG A 159 2.32 -11.39 9.56
CA ARG A 159 2.67 -10.63 8.35
C ARG A 159 3.96 -11.12 7.69
N ALA A 160 4.97 -11.47 8.47
CA ALA A 160 6.17 -12.11 7.93
C ALA A 160 5.86 -13.49 7.28
N GLN A 161 4.85 -14.20 7.76
CA GLN A 161 4.44 -15.49 7.21
C GLN A 161 3.61 -15.37 5.93
N ARG A 162 2.74 -14.35 5.81
CA ARG A 162 1.68 -14.30 4.79
C ARG A 162 1.46 -12.92 4.15
N GLY A 163 2.45 -12.05 4.24
CA GLY A 163 2.37 -10.69 3.72
C GLY A 163 1.39 -9.77 4.48
N TRP A 164 1.43 -8.49 4.12
CA TRP A 164 0.51 -7.46 4.63
C TRP A 164 -0.90 -7.62 4.04
N ALA A 165 -1.92 -7.31 4.84
CA ALA A 165 -3.32 -7.54 4.51
C ALA A 165 -3.83 -6.48 3.54
N GLU A 166 -3.44 -5.22 3.77
CA GLU A 166 -3.64 -4.13 2.81
C GLU A 166 -2.52 -4.20 1.78
N PHE A 167 -2.48 -5.30 1.02
CA PHE A 167 -1.32 -5.71 0.23
C PHE A 167 -0.70 -4.55 -0.55
N ASP A 168 0.59 -4.30 -0.30
CA ASP A 168 1.38 -3.27 -0.98
C ASP A 168 0.69 -1.91 -1.08
N SER A 169 -0.07 -1.55 -0.04
CA SER A 169 -0.83 -0.31 -0.06
C SER A 169 0.06 0.89 -0.26
N ALA A 170 -0.20 1.61 -1.36
CA ALA A 170 0.47 2.85 -1.70
C ALA A 170 0.33 3.94 -0.63
N GLY A 171 -0.82 3.97 0.06
CA GLY A 171 -1.13 4.92 1.13
C GLY A 171 -0.82 4.39 2.52
N TYR A 172 -1.43 3.26 2.90
CA TYR A 172 -1.37 2.75 4.27
C TYR A 172 -0.06 2.07 4.64
N GLY A 173 0.76 1.69 3.64
CA GLY A 173 2.10 1.18 3.91
C GLY A 173 2.94 2.17 4.71
N LEU A 174 2.82 3.47 4.44
CA LEU A 174 3.48 4.50 5.24
C LEU A 174 3.00 4.50 6.69
N GLU A 175 1.68 4.38 6.92
CA GLU A 175 1.10 4.37 8.26
C GLU A 175 1.52 3.12 9.06
N VAL A 176 1.59 1.97 8.42
CA VAL A 176 2.16 0.75 9.03
C VAL A 176 3.63 0.95 9.39
N PHE A 177 4.41 1.58 8.51
CA PHE A 177 5.83 1.83 8.74
C PHE A 177 6.05 2.79 9.92
N THR A 178 5.24 3.83 10.10
CA THR A 178 5.37 4.75 11.24
C THR A 178 5.12 4.07 12.60
N VAL A 179 4.23 3.08 12.65
CA VAL A 179 4.03 2.21 13.82
C VAL A 179 5.29 1.42 14.14
N LEU A 180 5.90 0.79 13.13
CA LEU A 180 7.17 0.07 13.30
C LEU A 180 8.30 0.98 13.80
N LEU A 181 8.37 2.22 13.34
CA LEU A 181 9.34 3.21 13.83
C LEU A 181 9.12 3.55 15.30
N ASN A 182 7.87 3.72 15.74
CA ASN A 182 7.55 3.96 17.15
C ASN A 182 7.99 2.79 18.05
N LEU A 183 7.68 1.57 17.63
CA LEU A 183 8.11 0.35 18.34
C LEU A 183 9.64 0.23 18.36
N PHE A 184 10.31 0.54 17.25
CA PHE A 184 11.76 0.56 17.19
C PHE A 184 12.38 1.56 18.17
N ASP A 185 11.86 2.79 18.22
CA ASP A 185 12.42 3.82 19.08
C ASP A 185 12.13 3.56 20.58
N PHE A 186 10.92 3.09 20.91
CA PHE A 186 10.39 3.16 22.28
C PHE A 186 10.04 1.83 22.95
N ALA A 187 9.94 0.72 22.22
CA ALA A 187 9.62 -0.58 22.82
C ALA A 187 10.80 -1.20 23.57
N GLU A 188 10.50 -2.22 24.37
CA GLU A 188 11.50 -3.08 25.02
C GLU A 188 12.31 -3.90 24.00
N GLU A 189 13.50 -4.35 24.38
CA GLU A 189 14.53 -4.91 23.48
C GLU A 189 14.00 -5.95 22.47
N LYS A 190 13.22 -6.93 22.95
CA LYS A 190 12.70 -8.01 22.09
C LYS A 190 11.75 -7.49 21.03
N LEU A 191 10.77 -6.66 21.40
CA LEU A 191 9.79 -6.11 20.46
C LEU A 191 10.41 -5.06 19.54
N ARG A 192 11.38 -4.27 20.04
CA ARG A 192 12.20 -3.36 19.24
C ARG A 192 12.91 -4.07 18.10
N LYS A 193 13.64 -5.16 18.41
CA LYS A 193 14.33 -5.97 17.38
C LYS A 193 13.33 -6.57 16.39
N TYR A 194 12.17 -7.00 16.87
CA TYR A 194 11.13 -7.58 16.04
C TYR A 194 10.52 -6.54 15.07
N ALA A 195 10.28 -5.32 15.54
CA ALA A 195 9.87 -4.20 14.71
C ALA A 195 10.94 -3.78 13.69
N GLU A 196 12.22 -3.76 14.10
CA GLU A 196 13.35 -3.50 13.21
C GLU A 196 13.42 -4.52 12.06
N MET A 197 13.27 -5.81 12.37
CA MET A 197 13.24 -6.87 11.36
C MET A 197 12.07 -6.66 10.39
N SER A 198 10.87 -6.38 10.90
CA SER A 198 9.67 -6.14 10.08
C SER A 198 9.80 -4.89 9.19
N ALA A 199 10.36 -3.79 9.71
CA ALA A 199 10.62 -2.59 8.93
C ALA A 199 11.60 -2.86 7.78
N ASN A 200 12.66 -3.64 8.03
CA ASN A 200 13.58 -4.05 6.98
C ASN A 200 12.93 -4.96 5.94
N VAL A 201 12.04 -5.89 6.34
CA VAL A 201 11.26 -6.71 5.39
C VAL A 201 10.38 -5.85 4.50
N MET A 202 9.68 -4.87 5.07
CA MET A 202 8.83 -3.96 4.30
C MET A 202 9.64 -3.14 3.28
N LEU A 203 10.88 -2.76 3.60
CA LEU A 203 11.77 -2.10 2.65
C LEU A 203 12.31 -3.05 1.58
N LEU A 204 12.58 -4.32 1.91
CA LEU A 204 12.96 -5.35 0.94
C LEU A 204 11.84 -5.61 -0.08
N ASP A 205 10.62 -5.77 0.42
CA ASP A 205 9.37 -5.89 -0.35
C ASP A 205 9.26 -4.70 -1.33
N MET A 206 9.30 -3.48 -0.80
CA MET A 206 9.27 -2.25 -1.59
C MET A 206 10.34 -2.19 -2.69
N ILE A 207 11.58 -2.60 -2.39
CA ILE A 207 12.71 -2.56 -3.34
C ILE A 207 12.48 -3.53 -4.52
N MET A 208 11.85 -4.68 -4.28
CA MET A 208 11.63 -5.69 -5.32
C MET A 208 10.44 -5.35 -6.23
N ASP A 209 9.55 -4.48 -5.78
CA ASP A 209 8.36 -4.03 -6.52
C ASP A 209 8.51 -2.61 -7.13
N CYS A 210 9.67 -1.96 -6.97
CA CYS A 210 9.86 -0.59 -7.43
C CYS A 210 10.95 -0.40 -8.50
N SER A 211 10.78 0.66 -9.30
CA SER A 211 11.81 1.13 -10.23
C SER A 211 13.01 1.75 -9.50
N LYS A 212 14.06 2.16 -10.26
CA LYS A 212 15.23 2.86 -9.69
C LYS A 212 14.87 4.25 -9.17
N GLU A 213 13.89 4.89 -9.79
CA GLU A 213 13.35 6.20 -9.45
C GLU A 213 12.46 6.16 -8.20
N GLY A 214 12.08 4.97 -7.73
CA GLY A 214 11.20 4.79 -6.58
C GLY A 214 9.72 4.80 -6.94
N TYR A 215 9.36 4.43 -8.17
CA TYR A 215 7.98 4.22 -8.56
C TYR A 215 7.57 2.82 -8.13
N TYR A 216 6.56 2.74 -7.25
CA TYR A 216 6.05 1.50 -6.67
C TYR A 216 4.79 1.10 -7.44
N GLY A 217 4.95 0.23 -8.44
CA GLY A 217 3.91 -0.07 -9.43
C GLY A 217 3.31 -1.47 -9.29
N GLY A 218 2.50 -1.85 -10.27
CA GLY A 218 1.80 -3.14 -10.28
C GLY A 218 0.50 -3.10 -9.48
N ALA A 219 0.14 -4.22 -8.85
CA ALA A 219 -1.10 -4.29 -8.07
C ALA A 219 -0.93 -3.78 -6.63
N HIS A 220 -1.94 -3.06 -6.14
CA HIS A 220 -1.98 -2.49 -4.79
C HIS A 220 -3.38 -2.60 -4.17
N GLY A 221 -3.45 -2.85 -2.87
CA GLY A 221 -4.66 -2.72 -2.08
C GLY A 221 -4.76 -1.34 -1.45
N ARG A 222 -5.98 -0.91 -1.11
CA ARG A 222 -6.22 0.28 -0.30
C ARG A 222 -5.54 1.53 -0.83
N ILE A 223 -5.89 1.85 -2.07
CA ILE A 223 -5.40 3.00 -2.81
C ILE A 223 -6.48 4.10 -2.90
N TYR A 224 -6.08 5.36 -2.92
CA TYR A 224 -6.97 6.50 -3.17
C TYR A 224 -6.79 7.04 -4.59
N GLU A 225 -7.81 7.70 -5.14
CA GLU A 225 -7.77 8.21 -6.53
C GLU A 225 -6.56 9.13 -6.80
N GLY A 226 -6.15 9.97 -5.85
CA GLY A 226 -4.95 10.79 -6.00
C GLY A 226 -3.68 9.96 -6.20
N ASP A 227 -3.62 8.81 -5.54
CA ASP A 227 -2.51 7.86 -5.57
C ASP A 227 -2.53 6.98 -6.81
N THR A 228 -3.60 6.93 -7.62
CA THR A 228 -3.61 6.18 -8.90
C THR A 228 -3.04 6.98 -10.06
N SER A 229 -2.88 8.29 -9.88
CA SER A 229 -2.55 9.21 -10.97
C SER A 229 -1.07 9.55 -11.09
N ASP A 230 -0.33 9.55 -9.98
CA ASP A 230 1.06 10.02 -9.89
C ASP A 230 1.76 9.27 -8.75
N PHE A 231 2.94 8.71 -8.98
CA PHE A 231 3.67 7.99 -7.92
C PHE A 231 4.08 8.89 -6.75
N ARG A 232 4.24 10.20 -6.97
CA ARG A 232 4.76 11.12 -5.95
C ARG A 232 3.75 11.41 -4.83
N THR A 233 2.46 11.14 -5.06
CA THR A 233 1.42 11.32 -4.05
C THR A 233 1.43 10.18 -3.02
N MET A 234 1.90 8.99 -3.43
CA MET A 234 1.94 7.78 -2.60
C MET A 234 2.84 7.94 -1.37
N GLY A 235 2.42 7.38 -0.23
CA GLY A 235 3.21 7.33 0.99
C GLY A 235 4.50 6.53 0.82
N MET A 236 4.44 5.41 0.09
CA MET A 236 5.60 4.54 -0.15
C MET A 236 6.70 5.21 -0.97
N HIS A 237 6.35 6.08 -1.93
CA HIS A 237 7.34 6.87 -2.67
C HIS A 237 8.18 7.76 -1.73
N ARG A 238 7.53 8.33 -0.69
CA ARG A 238 8.21 9.16 0.33
C ARG A 238 9.23 8.37 1.12
N LEU A 239 8.89 7.14 1.51
CA LEU A 239 9.81 6.24 2.20
C LEU A 239 10.99 5.86 1.29
N TYR A 240 10.71 5.53 0.03
CA TYR A 240 11.78 5.22 -0.93
C TYR A 240 12.77 6.36 -1.07
N GLN A 241 12.30 7.60 -1.29
CA GLN A 241 13.21 8.74 -1.42
C GLN A 241 14.03 8.98 -0.15
N LEU A 242 13.43 8.83 1.04
CA LEU A 242 14.13 9.00 2.31
C LEU A 242 15.27 7.99 2.50
N TYR A 243 15.04 6.73 2.17
CA TYR A 243 15.99 5.66 2.49
C TYR A 243 16.96 5.34 1.35
N PHE A 244 16.54 5.52 0.09
CA PHE A 244 17.24 5.05 -1.10
C PHE A 244 17.38 6.09 -2.21
N GLY A 245 16.40 6.99 -2.34
CA GLY A 245 16.30 7.87 -3.49
C GLY A 245 17.04 9.20 -3.38
N THR A 246 16.92 9.98 -4.46
CA THR A 246 17.60 11.27 -4.66
C THR A 246 16.64 12.39 -5.05
N ALA A 247 15.36 12.09 -5.26
CA ALA A 247 14.36 13.07 -5.64
C ALA A 247 14.04 14.02 -4.48
N ASP A 248 13.66 15.24 -4.83
CA ASP A 248 13.40 16.33 -3.87
C ASP A 248 11.92 16.70 -3.80
N ASP A 249 11.03 15.77 -4.14
CA ASP A 249 9.59 15.97 -4.35
C ASP A 249 8.71 15.30 -3.28
N CYS A 250 9.32 14.81 -2.19
CA CYS A 250 8.60 14.16 -1.10
C CYS A 250 8.15 15.14 -0.03
N THR A 251 6.95 14.88 0.51
CA THR A 251 6.41 15.58 1.67
C THR A 251 6.90 14.96 2.98
N ALA A 252 7.03 15.78 4.01
CA ALA A 252 7.55 15.34 5.29
C ALA A 252 6.66 14.33 6.05
N CYS A 253 7.31 13.34 6.64
CA CYS A 253 6.75 12.41 7.63
C CYS A 253 7.50 12.59 8.96
N LEU A 254 6.78 12.97 10.03
CA LEU A 254 7.39 13.26 11.33
C LEU A 254 8.13 12.04 11.88
N GLU A 255 7.49 10.88 11.83
CA GLU A 255 8.03 9.64 12.40
C GLU A 255 9.32 9.23 11.72
N ALA A 256 9.34 9.22 10.40
CA ALA A 256 10.52 8.89 9.63
C ALA A 256 11.64 9.92 9.80
N ALA A 257 11.31 11.22 9.94
CA ALA A 257 12.30 12.26 10.21
C ALA A 257 12.86 12.22 11.64
N ALA A 258 12.04 11.87 12.64
CA ALA A 258 12.42 11.87 14.04
C ALA A 258 13.11 10.56 14.49
N SER A 259 12.78 9.44 13.85
CA SER A 259 13.29 8.12 14.23
C SER A 259 14.80 7.98 13.98
N SER A 260 15.42 7.12 14.78
CA SER A 260 16.81 6.72 14.62
C SER A 260 17.01 5.53 13.68
N PHE A 261 15.92 4.97 13.15
CA PHE A 261 15.96 3.80 12.26
C PHE A 261 16.78 4.06 11.00
N VAL A 262 17.69 3.13 10.72
CA VAL A 262 18.44 3.06 9.46
C VAL A 262 18.29 1.63 8.93
N PRO A 263 18.00 1.44 7.63
CA PRO A 263 17.90 0.11 7.05
C PRO A 263 19.22 -0.66 7.26
N ALA A 264 19.11 -1.95 7.55
CA ALA A 264 20.26 -2.81 7.73
C ALA A 264 21.04 -2.97 6.42
N ASP A 265 22.35 -3.27 6.52
CA ASP A 265 23.25 -3.40 5.36
C ASP A 265 22.70 -4.36 4.29
N TYR A 266 22.05 -5.45 4.69
CA TYR A 266 21.51 -6.43 3.74
C TYR A 266 20.35 -5.89 2.89
N VAL A 267 19.65 -4.84 3.33
CA VAL A 267 18.63 -4.15 2.52
C VAL A 267 19.32 -3.38 1.39
N TYR A 268 20.43 -2.71 1.69
CA TYR A 268 21.25 -2.04 0.68
C TYR A 268 21.96 -3.04 -0.23
N ASP A 269 22.38 -4.20 0.27
CA ASP A 269 22.92 -5.28 -0.56
C ASP A 269 21.90 -5.71 -1.61
N VAL A 270 20.64 -5.94 -1.21
CA VAL A 270 19.55 -6.28 -2.15
C VAL A 270 19.30 -5.16 -3.15
N LEU A 271 19.19 -3.91 -2.68
CA LEU A 271 19.01 -2.74 -3.57
C LEU A 271 20.04 -2.70 -4.70
N ASN A 272 21.31 -2.98 -4.37
CA ASN A 272 22.45 -2.95 -5.27
C ASN A 272 22.60 -4.22 -6.13
N SER A 273 22.07 -5.36 -5.68
CA SER A 273 22.15 -6.64 -6.40
C SER A 273 20.98 -6.89 -7.34
N ARG A 274 19.97 -6.01 -7.36
CA ARG A 274 18.82 -6.15 -8.26
C ARG A 274 19.28 -6.31 -9.71
N PRO A 275 18.75 -7.28 -10.45
CA PRO A 275 19.01 -7.38 -11.88
C PRO A 275 18.43 -6.16 -12.61
N GLU A 276 18.84 -5.94 -13.86
CA GLU A 276 18.29 -4.85 -14.66
C GLU A 276 16.82 -5.07 -15.03
N ARG A 277 16.44 -6.35 -15.18
CA ARG A 277 15.08 -6.78 -15.49
C ARG A 277 14.72 -8.00 -14.65
N TRP A 278 13.55 -8.00 -14.05
CA TRP A 278 13.07 -9.14 -13.27
C TRP A 278 11.57 -9.23 -13.20
N VAL A 279 11.13 -10.43 -12.85
CA VAL A 279 9.78 -10.69 -12.38
C VAL A 279 9.84 -10.77 -10.86
N ASN A 280 8.95 -10.06 -10.18
CA ASN A 280 8.67 -10.26 -8.76
C ASN A 280 7.29 -10.91 -8.62
N ARG A 281 7.20 -11.99 -7.84
CA ARG A 281 5.95 -12.70 -7.53
C ARG A 281 5.76 -12.72 -6.03
N GLU A 282 4.52 -12.50 -5.61
CA GLU A 282 4.19 -12.42 -4.19
C GLU A 282 2.83 -13.01 -3.91
N CYS A 283 2.72 -13.55 -2.71
CA CYS A 283 1.47 -14.02 -2.15
C CYS A 283 1.19 -13.25 -0.87
N LYS A 284 -0.05 -12.77 -0.73
CA LYS A 284 -0.53 -12.01 0.42
C LYS A 284 -1.85 -12.65 0.86
N HIS A 285 -2.11 -12.76 2.15
CA HIS A 285 -3.37 -13.33 2.64
C HIS A 285 -4.56 -12.41 2.29
N LEU A 286 -5.77 -13.00 2.17
CA LEU A 286 -6.99 -12.19 2.05
C LEU A 286 -7.18 -11.32 3.29
N HIS A 287 -7.37 -10.02 3.08
CA HIS A 287 -7.52 -9.06 4.16
C HIS A 287 -8.69 -9.46 5.09
N SER A 288 -8.41 -9.55 6.38
CA SER A 288 -9.41 -9.88 7.41
C SER A 288 -9.56 -8.70 8.36
N ILE A 289 -10.75 -8.13 8.43
CA ILE A 289 -11.08 -7.10 9.43
C ILE A 289 -11.51 -7.77 10.72
N THR A 290 -11.09 -7.22 11.86
CA THR A 290 -11.49 -7.68 13.19
C THR A 290 -12.82 -7.03 13.57
N TYR A 291 -13.83 -7.77 14.07
CA TYR A 291 -15.19 -7.20 14.25
C TYR A 291 -15.74 -7.07 15.67
N ASN A 292 -15.30 -7.89 16.60
CA ASN A 292 -15.90 -7.92 17.94
C ASN A 292 -15.56 -6.59 18.71
N THR A 293 -15.90 -6.37 20.01
CA THR A 293 -15.16 -5.44 20.95
C THR A 293 -15.02 -6.08 22.35
N PRO A 294 -13.92 -5.97 23.15
CA PRO A 294 -12.55 -5.46 22.86
C PRO A 294 -11.64 -6.53 22.22
N HIS A 295 -10.80 -6.14 21.23
CA HIS A 295 -10.28 -7.14 20.27
C HIS A 295 -8.92 -7.75 20.47
N ARG A 296 -8.98 -9.08 20.41
CA ARG A 296 -7.94 -10.00 20.00
C ARG A 296 -8.08 -10.23 18.49
N GLN A 297 -6.96 -10.51 17.82
CA GLN A 297 -6.92 -10.90 16.41
C GLN A 297 -7.99 -11.97 16.12
N VAL A 298 -8.92 -11.67 15.20
CA VAL A 298 -9.88 -12.68 14.73
C VAL A 298 -9.13 -13.74 13.93
N PRO A 299 -9.60 -15.01 13.92
CA PRO A 299 -9.06 -16.01 13.01
C PRO A 299 -9.04 -15.46 11.59
N GLN A 300 -7.84 -15.45 11.00
CA GLN A 300 -7.64 -14.95 9.66
C GLN A 300 -8.35 -15.90 8.69
N VAL A 301 -9.06 -15.34 7.71
CA VAL A 301 -9.79 -16.16 6.74
C VAL A 301 -8.80 -16.88 5.82
N PRO A 302 -9.07 -18.13 5.42
CA PRO A 302 -8.27 -18.79 4.40
C PRO A 302 -8.41 -18.06 3.06
N GLY A 303 -7.36 -18.14 2.24
CA GLY A 303 -7.30 -17.57 0.89
C GLY A 303 -6.10 -16.64 0.71
N SER A 304 -5.83 -16.33 -0.56
CA SER A 304 -4.67 -15.56 -0.98
C SER A 304 -4.99 -14.59 -2.14
N ILE A 305 -4.19 -13.54 -2.21
CA ILE A 305 -4.02 -12.65 -3.36
C ILE A 305 -2.59 -12.88 -3.86
N ASN A 306 -2.48 -13.26 -5.12
CA ASN A 306 -1.23 -13.56 -5.78
C ASN A 306 -1.00 -12.50 -6.84
N LYS A 307 0.13 -11.82 -6.79
CA LYS A 307 0.48 -10.77 -7.73
C LYS A 307 1.80 -11.04 -8.41
N GLN A 308 1.98 -10.39 -9.53
CA GLN A 308 3.23 -10.38 -10.26
C GLN A 308 3.46 -9.00 -10.86
N ILE A 309 4.72 -8.58 -10.89
CA ILE A 309 5.17 -7.44 -11.69
C ILE A 309 6.44 -7.80 -12.45
N PHE A 310 6.53 -7.31 -13.68
CA PHE A 310 7.73 -7.32 -14.49
C PHE A 310 8.31 -5.91 -14.54
N ILE A 311 9.56 -5.78 -14.13
CA ILE A 311 10.26 -4.50 -13.99
C ILE A 311 11.42 -4.46 -14.98
N THR A 312 11.55 -3.33 -15.66
CA THR A 312 12.64 -3.02 -16.60
C THR A 312 13.12 -1.58 -16.36
N PRO A 313 14.22 -1.13 -17.00
CA PRO A 313 14.65 0.26 -16.93
C PRO A 313 13.67 1.27 -17.55
N ASP A 314 12.80 0.82 -18.47
CA ASP A 314 11.95 1.70 -19.28
C ASP A 314 10.47 1.66 -18.85
N TYR A 315 10.00 0.52 -18.34
CA TYR A 315 8.62 0.31 -17.90
C TYR A 315 8.50 -0.74 -16.80
N MET A 316 7.39 -0.68 -16.09
CA MET A 316 6.90 -1.74 -15.21
C MET A 316 5.51 -2.17 -15.67
N ILE A 317 5.20 -3.46 -15.64
CA ILE A 317 3.85 -3.94 -15.94
C ILE A 317 3.54 -5.16 -15.09
N GLY A 318 2.34 -5.21 -14.54
CA GLY A 318 1.97 -6.27 -13.60
C GLY A 318 0.56 -6.13 -13.09
N GLY A 319 0.16 -7.07 -12.25
CA GLY A 319 -1.14 -7.06 -11.61
C GLY A 319 -1.37 -8.27 -10.72
N VAL A 320 -2.57 -8.33 -10.14
CA VAL A 320 -3.13 -9.54 -9.55
C VAL A 320 -3.15 -10.61 -10.64
N THR A 321 -2.67 -11.80 -10.29
CA THR A 321 -2.65 -12.99 -11.15
C THR A 321 -3.72 -14.00 -10.73
N TRP A 322 -3.99 -14.06 -9.42
CA TRP A 322 -5.04 -14.88 -8.84
C TRP A 322 -5.47 -14.31 -7.49
N GLN A 323 -6.77 -14.24 -7.26
CA GLN A 323 -7.35 -13.89 -5.97
C GLN A 323 -8.44 -14.89 -5.64
N ASP A 324 -8.29 -15.54 -4.50
CA ASP A 324 -9.30 -16.45 -3.96
C ASP A 324 -10.55 -15.66 -3.59
N ASP A 325 -11.72 -16.29 -3.72
CA ASP A 325 -12.93 -15.75 -3.14
C ASP A 325 -12.81 -15.73 -1.61
N TYR A 326 -13.41 -14.72 -1.01
CA TYR A 326 -13.68 -14.75 0.41
C TYR A 326 -14.56 -15.96 0.74
N PRO A 327 -14.30 -16.69 1.84
CA PRO A 327 -15.12 -17.84 2.22
C PRO A 327 -16.60 -17.46 2.37
N GLU A 328 -17.49 -18.33 1.92
CA GLU A 328 -18.93 -18.10 2.00
C GLU A 328 -19.38 -17.82 3.45
N GLY A 329 -20.16 -16.77 3.64
CA GLY A 329 -20.64 -16.34 4.96
C GLY A 329 -19.58 -15.70 5.86
N SER A 330 -18.35 -15.51 5.38
CA SER A 330 -17.30 -14.83 6.14
C SER A 330 -17.65 -13.36 6.38
N GLU A 331 -17.53 -12.90 7.62
CA GLU A 331 -17.66 -11.48 7.95
C GLU A 331 -16.59 -10.63 7.24
N ALA A 332 -15.45 -11.21 6.85
CA ALA A 332 -14.41 -10.49 6.09
C ALA A 332 -14.82 -10.19 4.63
N ALA A 333 -15.86 -10.85 4.11
CA ALA A 333 -16.23 -10.76 2.70
C ALA A 333 -16.64 -9.34 2.26
N TRP A 334 -17.08 -8.47 3.18
CA TRP A 334 -17.40 -7.08 2.82
C TRP A 334 -16.19 -6.32 2.28
N TYR A 335 -14.97 -6.74 2.62
CA TYR A 335 -13.74 -6.10 2.16
C TYR A 335 -13.34 -6.48 0.73
N ALA A 336 -14.02 -7.45 0.10
CA ALA A 336 -13.67 -7.91 -1.24
C ALA A 336 -13.56 -6.73 -2.23
N HIS A 337 -12.40 -6.62 -2.87
CA HIS A 337 -12.07 -5.59 -3.87
C HIS A 337 -12.16 -4.13 -3.37
N HIS A 338 -12.13 -3.90 -2.06
CA HIS A 338 -12.15 -2.55 -1.49
C HIS A 338 -10.90 -1.75 -1.88
N GLN A 339 -11.08 -0.70 -2.70
CA GLN A 339 -10.00 0.22 -3.10
C GLN A 339 -8.78 -0.52 -3.69
N GLN A 340 -9.02 -1.53 -4.53
CA GLN A 340 -7.94 -2.31 -5.14
C GLN A 340 -7.52 -1.71 -6.49
N HIS A 341 -6.23 -1.71 -6.74
CA HIS A 341 -5.59 -1.38 -8.00
C HIS A 341 -5.06 -2.68 -8.60
N GLU A 342 -5.78 -3.22 -9.56
CA GLU A 342 -5.66 -4.64 -9.90
C GLU A 342 -4.51 -4.94 -10.87
N TRP A 343 -4.21 -4.02 -11.78
CA TRP A 343 -3.10 -4.14 -12.72
C TRP A 343 -2.70 -2.78 -13.25
N GLU A 344 -1.45 -2.66 -13.70
CA GLU A 344 -0.93 -1.42 -14.26
C GLU A 344 0.20 -1.67 -15.26
N LEU A 345 0.29 -0.81 -16.28
CA LEU A 345 1.51 -0.48 -17.00
C LEU A 345 1.98 0.93 -16.59
N SER A 346 3.21 1.02 -16.07
CA SER A 346 3.90 2.27 -15.76
C SER A 346 5.05 2.49 -16.74
N ILE A 347 5.10 3.65 -17.41
CA ILE A 347 6.24 4.05 -18.24
C ILE A 347 7.13 5.00 -17.43
N LEU A 348 8.40 4.64 -17.26
CA LEU A 348 9.28 5.25 -16.26
C LEU A 348 9.88 6.60 -16.66
N THR A 349 9.46 7.16 -17.80
CA THR A 349 9.93 8.46 -18.29
C THR A 349 9.29 9.65 -17.56
N ALA A 350 8.18 9.43 -16.84
CA ALA A 350 7.57 10.39 -15.94
C ALA A 350 6.73 9.69 -14.84
N PRO A 351 6.53 10.32 -13.66
CA PRO A 351 5.89 9.68 -12.50
C PRO A 351 4.37 9.46 -12.66
N ASP A 352 3.75 10.02 -13.68
CA ASP A 352 2.29 10.01 -13.87
C ASP A 352 1.83 9.28 -15.15
N ILE A 353 2.76 8.60 -15.84
CA ILE A 353 2.46 7.73 -16.98
C ILE A 353 2.08 6.33 -16.49
N ARG A 354 0.85 6.25 -15.97
CA ARG A 354 0.25 5.05 -15.39
C ARG A 354 -1.02 4.71 -16.14
N ILE A 355 -1.05 3.49 -16.68
CA ILE A 355 -2.10 2.98 -17.57
C ILE A 355 -2.69 1.73 -16.97
N PHE A 356 -4.00 1.74 -16.75
CA PHE A 356 -4.75 0.63 -16.18
C PHE A 356 -6.21 0.72 -16.60
N SER A 357 -6.96 -0.37 -16.46
CA SER A 357 -8.42 -0.38 -16.66
C SER A 357 -9.15 -0.75 -15.38
N HIS A 358 -10.38 -0.25 -15.25
CA HIS A 358 -11.25 -0.52 -14.11
C HIS A 358 -12.73 -0.62 -14.53
N HIS A 359 -13.52 -1.32 -13.74
CA HIS A 359 -14.97 -1.08 -13.67
C HIS A 359 -15.22 0.01 -12.61
N PRO A 360 -15.81 1.16 -12.97
CA PRO A 360 -15.89 2.32 -12.09
C PRO A 360 -16.82 2.05 -10.89
N GLY A 361 -16.50 2.65 -9.74
CA GLY A 361 -17.38 2.65 -8.58
C GLY A 361 -18.62 3.52 -8.76
N SER A 362 -19.68 3.18 -8.02
CA SER A 362 -20.95 3.92 -7.99
C SER A 362 -20.82 5.26 -7.25
N CYS A 363 -21.50 6.30 -7.75
CA CYS A 363 -21.52 7.62 -7.12
C CYS A 363 -22.51 7.64 -5.92
N GLY A 364 -22.08 7.23 -4.73
CA GLY A 364 -22.91 7.21 -3.51
C GLY A 364 -22.34 8.00 -2.33
N PRO A 365 -23.16 8.60 -1.44
CA PRO A 365 -22.67 9.31 -0.26
C PRO A 365 -22.50 8.37 0.95
N GLU A 366 -21.30 7.82 1.12
CA GLU A 366 -20.48 7.92 2.35
C GLU A 366 -19.04 7.45 2.05
N GLY A 367 -18.15 8.40 1.75
CA GLY A 367 -16.71 8.33 2.02
C GLY A 367 -15.84 7.30 1.29
N LYS A 368 -15.53 7.51 0.00
CA LYS A 368 -14.36 6.92 -0.71
C LYS A 368 -14.32 5.38 -0.87
N GLU A 369 -15.34 4.63 -0.45
CA GLU A 369 -15.37 3.16 -0.59
C GLU A 369 -15.67 2.71 -2.03
N HIS A 370 -16.38 3.57 -2.77
CA HIS A 370 -16.72 3.43 -4.17
C HIS A 370 -16.03 4.56 -4.94
N GLY A 371 -14.95 4.24 -5.66
CA GLY A 371 -14.12 5.20 -6.37
C GLY A 371 -14.20 5.01 -7.87
N TYR A 372 -14.16 6.11 -8.61
CA TYR A 372 -14.21 6.05 -10.06
C TYR A 372 -12.96 5.33 -10.60
N TRP A 373 -11.78 5.63 -10.04
CA TRP A 373 -10.49 5.03 -10.45
C TRP A 373 -9.97 3.91 -9.53
N THR A 374 -10.66 3.61 -8.45
CA THR A 374 -10.25 2.62 -7.44
C THR A 374 -11.29 1.52 -7.23
N GLY A 375 -12.28 1.46 -8.12
CA GLY A 375 -13.30 0.41 -8.12
C GLY A 375 -14.44 0.60 -7.15
N ASP A 376 -15.36 -0.35 -7.23
CA ASP A 376 -16.52 -0.45 -6.36
C ASP A 376 -16.25 -1.47 -5.24
N LEU A 377 -16.59 -1.13 -4.00
CA LEU A 377 -16.59 -2.09 -2.90
C LEU A 377 -17.47 -3.29 -3.26
N LEU A 378 -17.03 -4.52 -2.98
CA LEU A 378 -17.70 -5.78 -3.35
C LEU A 378 -17.74 -6.09 -4.85
N CYS A 379 -17.00 -5.36 -5.67
CA CYS A 379 -16.97 -5.60 -7.12
C CYS A 379 -16.07 -6.78 -7.50
N CYS A 380 -16.61 -7.99 -7.46
CA CYS A 380 -15.89 -9.19 -7.87
C CYS A 380 -15.98 -9.48 -9.39
N CYS A 381 -16.25 -8.47 -10.23
CA CYS A 381 -16.45 -8.66 -11.67
C CYS A 381 -15.14 -8.88 -12.44
N GLY A 382 -14.02 -8.37 -11.90
CA GLY A 382 -12.71 -8.39 -12.53
C GLY A 382 -11.97 -9.71 -12.33
N GLN A 383 -11.25 -10.16 -13.35
CA GLN A 383 -10.25 -11.21 -13.26
C GLN A 383 -9.01 -10.78 -14.03
N PHE A 384 -7.85 -11.00 -13.45
CA PHE A 384 -6.58 -10.45 -13.94
C PHE A 384 -5.53 -11.55 -14.11
N PHE A 385 -4.62 -11.32 -15.05
CA PHE A 385 -3.45 -12.17 -15.25
C PHE A 385 -2.34 -11.36 -15.94
N SER A 386 -1.09 -11.64 -15.58
CA SER A 386 0.06 -11.01 -16.23
C SER A 386 1.19 -12.02 -16.39
N ASP A 387 1.96 -11.86 -17.46
CA ASP A 387 3.25 -12.51 -17.65
C ASP A 387 4.17 -11.56 -18.41
N LYS A 388 5.34 -11.27 -17.82
CA LYS A 388 6.35 -10.37 -18.39
C LYS A 388 5.74 -9.07 -18.92
N ASN A 389 5.75 -8.88 -20.23
CA ASN A 389 5.35 -7.63 -20.88
C ASN A 389 3.85 -7.58 -21.27
N ILE A 390 3.04 -8.49 -20.73
CA ILE A 390 1.61 -8.62 -21.02
C ILE A 390 0.82 -8.56 -19.71
N ALA A 391 -0.24 -7.75 -19.70
CA ALA A 391 -1.30 -7.78 -18.69
C ALA A 391 -2.66 -8.01 -19.35
N MET A 392 -3.52 -8.78 -18.70
CA MET A 392 -4.83 -9.19 -19.18
C MET A 392 -5.87 -8.95 -18.09
N ALA A 393 -7.03 -8.42 -18.48
CA ALA A 393 -8.17 -8.25 -17.60
C ALA A 393 -9.45 -8.74 -18.29
N THR A 394 -10.36 -9.34 -17.54
CA THR A 394 -11.75 -9.57 -17.96
C THR A 394 -12.70 -9.04 -16.93
N TYR A 395 -13.85 -8.52 -17.35
CA TYR A 395 -14.88 -7.99 -16.45
C TYR A 395 -16.23 -8.60 -16.81
N ASP A 396 -16.90 -9.28 -15.85
CA ASP A 396 -18.28 -9.76 -15.97
C ASP A 396 -19.20 -8.91 -15.09
N ILE A 397 -19.63 -7.77 -15.62
CA ILE A 397 -20.32 -6.72 -14.87
C ILE A 397 -21.77 -7.15 -14.56
N PRO A 398 -22.19 -7.15 -13.28
CA PRO A 398 -23.56 -7.44 -12.89
C PRO A 398 -24.55 -6.43 -13.49
N GLU A 399 -25.78 -6.88 -13.73
CA GLU A 399 -26.81 -6.05 -14.39
C GLU A 399 -27.17 -4.78 -13.60
N LYS A 400 -27.00 -4.79 -12.28
CA LYS A 400 -27.30 -3.67 -11.39
C LYS A 400 -26.24 -2.55 -11.40
N GLU A 401 -25.06 -2.82 -11.95
CA GLU A 401 -23.94 -1.88 -11.96
C GLU A 401 -23.87 -1.07 -13.27
N GLU A 402 -22.91 -0.17 -13.39
CA GLU A 402 -22.67 0.61 -14.61
C GLU A 402 -22.07 -0.26 -15.72
N HIS A 403 -22.74 -0.36 -16.88
CA HIS A 403 -22.33 -1.29 -17.95
C HIS A 403 -21.24 -0.71 -18.84
N PHE A 404 -20.09 -0.38 -18.25
CA PHE A 404 -18.88 -0.03 -18.97
C PHE A 404 -17.64 -0.24 -18.11
N ILE A 405 -16.50 -0.40 -18.77
CA ILE A 405 -15.19 -0.21 -18.15
C ILE A 405 -14.55 1.06 -18.70
N HIS A 406 -13.56 1.57 -17.99
CA HIS A 406 -12.71 2.64 -18.47
C HIS A 406 -11.25 2.29 -18.31
N ALA A 407 -10.37 3.00 -19.03
CA ALA A 407 -8.95 2.94 -18.81
C ALA A 407 -8.37 4.33 -18.69
N ARG A 408 -7.46 4.48 -17.72
CA ARG A 408 -6.66 5.68 -17.57
C ARG A 408 -5.54 5.64 -18.61
N VAL A 409 -5.49 6.64 -19.48
CA VAL A 409 -4.45 6.80 -20.51
C VAL A 409 -4.02 8.27 -20.51
N PRO A 410 -2.85 8.62 -19.94
CA PRO A 410 -2.42 10.01 -19.84
C PRO A 410 -1.91 10.54 -21.19
N PHE A 411 -2.84 10.92 -22.06
CA PHE A 411 -2.60 11.28 -23.47
C PHE A 411 -1.55 12.38 -23.66
N ARG A 412 -1.43 13.30 -22.69
CA ARG A 412 -0.42 14.38 -22.74
C ARG A 412 1.03 13.90 -22.88
N HIS A 413 1.31 12.66 -22.50
CA HIS A 413 2.65 12.06 -22.54
C HIS A 413 2.85 11.11 -23.71
N LEU A 414 1.80 10.83 -24.49
CA LEU A 414 1.75 9.71 -25.41
C LEU A 414 1.35 10.17 -26.80
N GLU A 415 2.08 9.72 -27.81
CA GLU A 415 1.56 9.74 -29.18
C GLU A 415 0.63 8.54 -29.33
N THR A 416 -0.66 8.77 -29.59
CA THR A 416 -1.66 7.70 -29.64
C THR A 416 -2.33 7.55 -31.00
N GLU A 417 -2.64 6.33 -31.39
CA GLU A 417 -3.35 5.99 -32.62
C GLU A 417 -4.43 4.93 -32.31
N LYS A 418 -5.67 5.19 -32.71
CA LYS A 418 -6.77 4.23 -32.58
C LYS A 418 -6.98 3.48 -33.90
N GLU A 419 -6.94 2.16 -33.86
CA GLU A 419 -7.18 1.28 -35.02
C GLU A 419 -8.11 0.13 -34.62
N GLY A 420 -9.39 0.23 -34.97
CA GLY A 420 -10.41 -0.74 -34.57
C GLY A 420 -10.51 -0.86 -33.04
N ASN A 421 -10.20 -2.04 -32.52
CA ASN A 421 -10.21 -2.36 -31.09
C ASN A 421 -8.89 -2.05 -30.38
N TYR A 422 -7.89 -1.52 -31.09
CA TYR A 422 -6.57 -1.20 -30.54
C TYR A 422 -6.42 0.29 -30.29
N LEU A 423 -5.87 0.63 -29.13
CA LEU A 423 -5.25 1.91 -28.83
C LEU A 423 -3.73 1.70 -28.77
N TRP A 424 -3.05 2.18 -29.80
CA TRP A 424 -1.60 2.14 -29.90
C TRP A 424 -1.00 3.39 -29.27
N MET A 425 0.13 3.24 -28.58
CA MET A 425 0.77 4.31 -27.82
C MET A 425 2.28 4.26 -28.06
N LYS A 426 2.90 5.43 -28.23
CA LYS A 426 4.35 5.61 -28.21
C LYS A 426 4.73 6.61 -27.13
N ALA A 427 5.78 6.29 -26.40
CA ALA A 427 6.40 7.19 -25.43
C ALA A 427 7.90 7.34 -25.74
N SER A 428 8.38 8.57 -25.65
CA SER A 428 9.82 8.92 -25.75
C SER A 428 10.53 8.33 -27.00
N GLY A 429 9.80 8.15 -28.10
CA GLY A 429 10.32 7.65 -29.39
C GLY A 429 10.79 6.18 -29.41
N ARG A 430 10.78 5.47 -28.29
CA ARG A 430 11.34 4.11 -28.18
C ARG A 430 10.51 3.11 -27.38
N ILE A 431 9.51 3.56 -26.61
CA ILE A 431 8.63 2.68 -25.85
C ILE A 431 7.31 2.60 -26.60
N TYR A 432 6.86 1.38 -26.87
CA TYR A 432 5.61 1.12 -27.58
C TYR A 432 4.68 0.30 -26.70
N ALA A 433 3.43 0.72 -26.61
CA ALA A 433 2.40 0.02 -25.86
C ALA A 433 1.10 -0.09 -26.67
N ALA A 434 0.29 -1.07 -26.34
CA ALA A 434 -1.02 -1.29 -26.94
C ALA A 434 -2.02 -1.67 -25.86
N LEU A 435 -3.23 -1.11 -25.95
CA LEU A 435 -4.42 -1.66 -25.31
C LEU A 435 -5.34 -2.23 -26.39
N TRP A 436 -5.83 -3.44 -26.18
CA TRP A 436 -6.91 -4.02 -26.96
C TRP A 436 -8.16 -4.19 -26.08
N PHE A 437 -9.32 -3.79 -26.59
CA PHE A 437 -10.61 -3.93 -25.90
C PHE A 437 -11.56 -4.82 -26.72
N SER A 438 -12.21 -5.80 -26.10
CA SER A 438 -13.15 -6.69 -26.82
C SER A 438 -14.36 -5.95 -27.40
N GLU A 439 -14.92 -4.99 -26.66
CA GLU A 439 -16.12 -4.22 -27.05
C GLU A 439 -15.77 -2.89 -27.73
N GLY A 440 -14.52 -2.71 -28.15
CA GLY A 440 -14.04 -1.48 -28.80
C GLY A 440 -13.79 -0.33 -27.82
N ILE A 441 -13.40 0.81 -28.36
CA ILE A 441 -12.95 1.98 -27.60
C ILE A 441 -13.85 3.18 -27.89
N CYS A 442 -14.27 3.88 -26.85
CA CYS A 442 -15.02 5.12 -26.89
C CYS A 442 -14.23 6.24 -26.21
N GLU A 443 -14.57 7.48 -26.54
CA GLU A 443 -14.02 8.65 -25.86
C GLU A 443 -14.40 8.64 -24.38
N GLY A 444 -13.51 9.17 -23.53
CA GLY A 444 -13.76 9.35 -22.11
C GLY A 444 -14.81 10.44 -21.82
N ARG A 445 -15.09 10.64 -20.53
CA ARG A 445 -15.89 11.76 -20.03
C ARG A 445 -15.26 13.08 -20.46
N GLU A 446 -16.06 14.10 -20.76
CA GLU A 446 -15.56 15.39 -21.27
C GLU A 446 -14.49 16.05 -20.38
N ASP A 447 -14.65 15.97 -19.06
CA ASP A 447 -13.71 16.48 -18.05
C ASP A 447 -12.51 15.55 -17.79
N LEU A 448 -12.53 14.33 -18.33
CA LEU A 448 -11.45 13.34 -18.22
C LEU A 448 -10.85 12.95 -19.58
N LYS A 449 -11.22 13.63 -20.67
CA LYS A 449 -10.83 13.27 -22.05
C LYS A 449 -9.32 13.23 -22.28
N ASP A 450 -8.55 13.97 -21.47
CA ASP A 450 -7.09 14.00 -21.54
C ASP A 450 -6.42 12.81 -20.81
N VAL A 451 -7.21 12.00 -20.10
CA VAL A 451 -6.73 10.87 -19.29
C VAL A 451 -7.59 9.60 -19.38
N GLU A 452 -8.68 9.58 -20.16
CA GLU A 452 -9.65 8.47 -20.15
C GLU A 452 -10.06 7.99 -21.54
N VAL A 453 -10.16 6.66 -21.68
CA VAL A 453 -11.01 6.00 -22.67
C VAL A 453 -12.03 5.09 -21.99
N ARG A 454 -13.14 4.82 -22.67
CA ARG A 454 -14.22 3.95 -22.18
C ARG A 454 -14.49 2.78 -23.12
N SER A 455 -15.09 1.73 -22.60
CA SER A 455 -15.63 0.61 -23.39
C SER A 455 -16.97 0.18 -22.79
N TYR A 456 -18.05 0.29 -23.57
CA TYR A 456 -19.42 0.04 -23.11
C TYR A 456 -19.82 -1.42 -23.30
N GLY A 457 -20.61 -1.94 -22.38
CA GLY A 457 -21.04 -3.34 -22.34
C GLY A 457 -20.91 -3.93 -20.95
N ARG A 458 -21.36 -5.18 -20.80
CA ARG A 458 -21.28 -5.89 -19.51
C ARG A 458 -20.11 -6.84 -19.41
N LYS A 459 -19.66 -7.38 -20.55
CA LYS A 459 -18.63 -8.40 -20.60
C LYS A 459 -17.48 -7.88 -21.43
N HIS A 460 -16.33 -7.72 -20.78
CA HIS A 460 -15.17 -7.11 -21.38
C HIS A 460 -13.94 -7.99 -21.25
N ALA A 461 -13.05 -7.87 -22.21
CA ALA A 461 -11.66 -8.24 -22.09
C ALA A 461 -10.76 -7.06 -22.49
N VAL A 462 -9.67 -6.90 -21.75
CA VAL A 462 -8.59 -5.94 -22.03
C VAL A 462 -7.27 -6.70 -22.08
N VAL A 463 -6.45 -6.40 -23.08
CA VAL A 463 -5.06 -6.84 -23.16
C VAL A 463 -4.17 -5.62 -23.25
N CYS A 464 -3.20 -5.52 -22.37
CA CYS A 464 -2.12 -4.56 -22.43
C CYS A 464 -0.82 -5.28 -22.83
N THR A 465 -0.09 -4.71 -23.79
CA THR A 465 1.24 -5.19 -24.18
C THR A 465 2.17 -4.01 -24.32
N VAL A 466 3.40 -4.16 -23.85
CA VAL A 466 4.45 -3.14 -23.95
C VAL A 466 5.74 -3.76 -24.48
N SER A 467 6.54 -2.97 -25.18
CA SER A 467 7.89 -3.32 -25.61
C SER A 467 8.73 -2.06 -25.79
N VAL A 468 10.03 -2.24 -25.85
CA VAL A 468 10.96 -1.21 -26.30
C VAL A 468 11.43 -1.51 -27.72
N LYS A 469 11.85 -0.47 -28.43
CA LYS A 469 12.35 -0.52 -29.80
C LYS A 469 13.48 -1.54 -29.98
N GLU A 470 14.34 -1.68 -28.97
CA GLU A 470 15.47 -2.61 -28.99
C GLU A 470 15.03 -4.08 -28.98
N GLU A 471 13.82 -4.38 -28.51
CA GLU A 471 13.27 -5.74 -28.40
C GLU A 471 12.37 -6.10 -29.58
N CYS A 472 11.48 -5.18 -29.98
CA CYS A 472 10.48 -5.46 -31.01
C CYS A 472 10.84 -4.90 -32.39
N GLY A 473 11.92 -4.11 -32.52
CA GLY A 473 12.19 -3.32 -33.72
C GLY A 473 11.39 -2.01 -33.73
N GLY A 474 10.96 -1.56 -34.91
CA GLY A 474 10.19 -0.32 -35.03
C GLY A 474 8.74 -0.46 -34.54
N TYR A 475 8.00 0.65 -34.65
CA TYR A 475 6.61 0.72 -34.23
C TYR A 475 5.68 -0.18 -35.06
N GLU A 476 5.95 -0.33 -36.36
CA GLU A 476 5.17 -1.22 -37.22
C GLU A 476 5.45 -2.70 -36.90
N GLU A 477 6.70 -3.05 -36.59
CA GLU A 477 7.05 -4.39 -36.12
C GLU A 477 6.40 -4.70 -34.75
N PHE A 478 6.31 -3.71 -33.86
CA PHE A 478 5.54 -3.83 -32.63
C PHE A 478 4.05 -4.09 -32.91
N LYS A 479 3.40 -3.30 -33.79
CA LYS A 479 1.99 -3.53 -34.17
C LYS A 479 1.79 -4.93 -34.75
N ALA A 480 2.70 -5.39 -35.60
CA ALA A 480 2.68 -6.74 -36.16
C ALA A 480 2.82 -7.83 -35.08
N MET A 481 3.76 -7.66 -34.14
CA MET A 481 3.94 -8.56 -32.99
C MET A 481 2.67 -8.65 -32.15
N VAL A 482 2.06 -7.51 -31.80
CA VAL A 482 0.84 -7.47 -30.98
C VAL A 482 -0.33 -8.13 -31.70
N LYS A 483 -0.52 -7.86 -33.00
CA LYS A 483 -1.57 -8.49 -33.82
C LYS A 483 -1.35 -10.00 -34.00
N ALA A 484 -0.10 -10.45 -34.07
CA ALA A 484 0.24 -11.87 -34.14
C ALA A 484 -0.13 -12.65 -32.86
N GLY A 485 -0.20 -11.96 -31.70
CA GLY A 485 -0.70 -12.51 -30.45
C GLY A 485 -2.20 -12.86 -30.45
N LYS A 486 -2.98 -12.36 -31.42
CA LYS A 486 -4.40 -12.71 -31.68
C LYS A 486 -5.26 -12.78 -30.40
N PRO A 487 -5.68 -11.62 -29.86
CA PRO A 487 -6.58 -11.63 -28.70
C PRO A 487 -7.93 -12.25 -29.07
N GLU A 488 -8.35 -13.27 -28.31
CA GLU A 488 -9.60 -13.99 -28.47
C GLU A 488 -10.37 -14.00 -27.14
N PHE A 489 -11.56 -13.41 -27.13
CA PHE A 489 -12.45 -13.37 -25.96
C PHE A 489 -13.77 -14.09 -26.25
N ASP A 490 -14.10 -15.06 -25.40
CA ASP A 490 -15.41 -15.71 -25.37
C ASP A 490 -16.22 -15.18 -24.18
N ALA A 491 -17.18 -14.31 -24.45
CA ALA A 491 -18.07 -13.74 -23.44
C ALA A 491 -19.02 -14.77 -22.79
N GLY A 492 -19.27 -15.91 -23.43
CA GLY A 492 -20.08 -17.00 -22.87
C GLY A 492 -19.36 -17.69 -21.70
N THR A 493 -18.05 -17.90 -21.84
CA THR A 493 -17.22 -18.59 -20.85
C THR A 493 -16.30 -17.67 -20.04
N MET A 494 -16.31 -16.36 -20.32
CA MET A 494 -15.36 -15.37 -19.79
C MET A 494 -13.90 -15.83 -19.95
N THR A 495 -13.59 -16.43 -21.11
CA THR A 495 -12.25 -16.93 -21.43
C THR A 495 -11.55 -15.95 -22.36
N LEU A 496 -10.36 -15.50 -21.95
CA LEU A 496 -9.48 -14.66 -22.76
C LEU A 496 -8.19 -15.40 -23.06
N SER A 497 -7.79 -15.42 -24.33
CA SER A 497 -6.50 -15.94 -24.79
C SER A 497 -5.74 -14.87 -25.56
N TYR A 498 -4.43 -14.75 -25.33
CA TYR A 498 -3.55 -13.84 -26.05
C TYR A 498 -2.11 -14.34 -25.98
N ALA A 499 -1.44 -14.45 -27.14
CA ALA A 499 -0.10 -15.00 -27.26
C ALA A 499 0.02 -16.38 -26.58
N ASN A 500 0.87 -16.51 -25.56
CA ASN A 500 1.04 -17.73 -24.77
C ASN A 500 0.13 -17.80 -23.53
N LEU A 501 -0.68 -16.78 -23.27
CA LEU A 501 -1.50 -16.67 -22.06
C LEU A 501 -2.95 -17.04 -22.33
N LYS A 502 -3.56 -17.72 -21.35
CA LYS A 502 -5.00 -17.99 -21.33
C LYS A 502 -5.53 -17.91 -19.91
N MET A 503 -6.68 -17.26 -19.74
CA MET A 503 -7.35 -17.15 -18.44
C MET A 503 -8.86 -17.23 -18.54
N ASN A 504 -9.48 -17.73 -17.47
CA ASN A 504 -10.90 -17.59 -17.14
C ASN A 504 -11.06 -17.64 -15.62
N ARG A 505 -12.27 -17.61 -15.05
CA ARG A 505 -12.47 -17.60 -13.59
C ARG A 505 -11.74 -18.75 -12.83
N HIS A 506 -11.51 -19.89 -13.48
CA HIS A 506 -10.99 -21.10 -12.83
C HIS A 506 -9.56 -21.46 -13.19
N THR A 507 -8.98 -20.84 -14.22
CA THR A 507 -7.68 -21.25 -14.76
C THR A 507 -6.83 -20.07 -15.20
N ARG A 508 -5.51 -20.24 -15.08
CA ARG A 508 -4.45 -19.39 -15.63
C ARG A 508 -3.43 -20.32 -16.28
N LEU A 509 -3.15 -20.11 -17.57
CA LEU A 509 -2.22 -20.94 -18.33
C LEU A 509 -1.14 -20.06 -18.98
N ILE A 510 0.11 -20.52 -18.92
CA ILE A 510 1.24 -20.01 -19.70
C ILE A 510 1.75 -21.15 -20.56
N ASP A 511 1.80 -20.97 -21.88
CA ASP A 511 2.19 -22.01 -22.84
C ASP A 511 1.36 -23.31 -22.70
N GLY A 512 0.08 -23.15 -22.33
CA GLY A 512 -0.84 -24.27 -22.06
C GLY A 512 -0.59 -24.99 -20.73
N ILE A 513 0.39 -24.57 -19.92
CA ILE A 513 0.71 -25.13 -18.61
C ILE A 513 -0.02 -24.32 -17.53
N GLN A 514 -0.73 -25.01 -16.64
CA GLN A 514 -1.45 -24.36 -15.54
C GLN A 514 -0.49 -23.77 -14.51
N VAL A 515 -0.68 -22.48 -14.21
CA VAL A 515 0.01 -21.79 -13.12
C VAL A 515 -0.49 -22.32 -11.79
N ARG A 516 0.43 -22.53 -10.85
CA ARG A 516 0.11 -23.01 -9.50
C ARG A 516 0.05 -21.83 -8.54
N PHE A 517 -1.02 -21.80 -7.75
CA PHE A 517 -1.24 -20.86 -6.67
C PHE A 517 -1.46 -21.65 -5.35
N PRO A 518 -1.15 -21.05 -4.18
CA PRO A 518 -0.51 -19.75 -4.03
C PRO A 518 0.95 -19.75 -4.52
N TYR A 519 1.46 -18.57 -4.85
CA TYR A 519 2.90 -18.34 -4.92
C TYR A 519 3.51 -18.40 -3.51
N GLU A 520 4.84 -18.37 -3.43
CA GLU A 520 5.52 -18.16 -2.16
C GLU A 520 5.26 -16.72 -1.64
N THR A 521 5.45 -16.48 -0.34
CA THR A 521 5.21 -15.14 0.25
C THR A 521 6.02 -14.07 -0.48
N TYR A 522 7.30 -14.38 -0.71
CA TYR A 522 8.20 -13.61 -1.54
C TYR A 522 8.90 -14.56 -2.52
N ASP A 523 8.82 -14.27 -3.80
CA ASP A 523 9.42 -15.06 -4.87
C ASP A 523 10.04 -14.11 -5.90
N SER A 524 11.20 -13.60 -5.51
CA SER A 524 11.97 -12.62 -6.26
C SER A 524 13.42 -13.09 -6.41
N PRO A 525 14.20 -12.54 -7.36
CA PRO A 525 15.60 -12.93 -7.54
C PRO A 525 16.50 -12.69 -6.32
N CYS A 526 16.14 -11.79 -5.40
CA CYS A 526 17.00 -11.37 -4.29
C CYS A 526 16.38 -11.60 -2.90
N VAL A 527 15.09 -11.90 -2.84
CA VAL A 527 14.31 -12.11 -1.63
C VAL A 527 13.37 -13.29 -1.85
N PHE A 528 13.46 -14.30 -0.98
CA PHE A 528 12.65 -15.50 -1.03
C PHE A 528 12.05 -15.80 0.35
N SER A 529 10.81 -16.26 0.40
CA SER A 529 10.17 -16.76 1.62
C SER A 529 9.08 -17.73 1.28
N GLU A 530 9.22 -18.99 1.72
CA GLU A 530 8.16 -20.00 1.56
C GLU A 530 6.86 -19.52 2.25
N TRP A 531 5.72 -19.77 1.59
CA TRP A 531 4.41 -19.40 2.09
C TRP A 531 4.14 -19.95 3.49
N GLY A 532 3.89 -19.06 4.45
CA GLY A 532 3.58 -19.42 5.83
C GLY A 532 4.78 -19.73 6.72
N SER A 533 6.01 -19.73 6.20
CA SER A 533 7.22 -20.11 6.97
C SER A 533 7.61 -19.07 8.02
N GLY A 534 7.48 -17.78 7.70
CA GLY A 534 8.02 -16.68 8.50
C GLY A 534 9.54 -16.60 8.43
N VAL A 535 10.15 -17.24 7.43
CA VAL A 535 11.59 -17.25 7.19
C VAL A 535 11.84 -16.54 5.85
N ILE A 536 12.46 -15.37 5.94
CA ILE A 536 12.73 -14.52 4.77
C ILE A 536 14.22 -14.54 4.50
N GLU A 537 14.58 -14.91 3.28
CA GLU A 537 15.94 -15.15 2.86
C GLU A 537 16.37 -14.14 1.81
N THR A 538 17.56 -13.58 2.01
CA THR A 538 18.32 -12.89 0.95
C THR A 538 19.59 -13.68 0.65
N ASP A 539 20.40 -13.19 -0.28
CA ASP A 539 21.73 -13.75 -0.54
C ASP A 539 22.67 -13.70 0.68
N LYS A 540 22.42 -12.79 1.63
CA LYS A 540 23.34 -12.51 2.74
C LYS A 540 22.82 -12.96 4.08
N VAL A 541 21.49 -12.97 4.27
CA VAL A 541 20.89 -13.20 5.58
C VAL A 541 19.65 -14.07 5.49
N ILE A 542 19.32 -14.67 6.63
CA ILE A 542 18.03 -15.32 6.91
C ILE A 542 17.42 -14.54 8.08
N LEU A 543 16.25 -13.95 7.85
CA LEU A 543 15.39 -13.36 8.88
C LEU A 543 14.35 -14.41 9.28
N ASP A 544 14.48 -14.98 10.47
CA ASP A 544 13.54 -15.97 10.99
C ASP A 544 12.65 -15.31 12.05
N PHE A 545 11.36 -15.13 11.74
CA PHE A 545 10.36 -14.52 12.62
C PHE A 545 9.75 -15.52 13.61
N ASN A 546 10.19 -16.77 13.65
CA ASN A 546 9.74 -17.70 14.66
C ASN A 546 10.25 -17.29 16.06
N GLY A 547 9.38 -17.39 17.07
CA GLY A 547 9.67 -16.89 18.42
C GLY A 547 9.80 -15.36 18.45
N TRP A 548 10.97 -14.85 18.86
CA TRP A 548 11.26 -13.41 19.00
C TRP A 548 12.18 -12.86 17.91
N GLY A 549 12.31 -13.56 16.79
CA GLY A 549 13.07 -13.07 15.66
C GLY A 549 14.58 -13.29 15.78
N SER A 550 15.19 -13.80 14.71
CA SER A 550 16.65 -13.82 14.55
C SER A 550 17.05 -13.40 13.14
N VAL A 551 18.26 -12.83 13.03
CA VAL A 551 18.89 -12.53 11.74
C VAL A 551 20.22 -13.26 11.73
N THR A 552 20.37 -14.21 10.81
CA THR A 552 21.58 -15.04 10.69
C THR A 552 22.25 -14.75 9.36
N ARG A 553 23.56 -14.46 9.37
CA ARG A 553 24.32 -14.31 8.11
C ARG A 553 24.52 -15.68 7.47
N LYS A 554 24.27 -15.77 6.16
CA LYS A 554 24.64 -16.93 5.35
C LYS A 554 26.17 -16.96 5.24
N ASN A 555 26.79 -18.03 5.71
CA ASN A 555 28.21 -18.24 5.46
C ASN A 555 28.40 -18.36 3.94
N LYS A 556 29.29 -17.54 3.36
CA LYS A 556 29.71 -17.74 1.97
C LYS A 556 30.25 -19.17 1.87
N LEU A 557 29.56 -20.02 1.10
CA LEU A 557 30.13 -21.28 0.62
C LEU A 557 31.26 -20.98 -0.37
#